data_AF-A0A2E6Z4N8-F1
#
_entry.id   AF-A0A2E6Z4N8-F1
#
_cell.length_a   1.000
_cell.length_b   1.000
_cell.length_c   1.000
_cell.angle_alpha   90.00
_cell.angle_beta   90.00
_cell.angle_gamma   90.00
#
_symmetry.space_group_name_H-M   'P 1'
#
loop_
_entity.id
_entity.type
_entity.pdbx_description
1 polymer ?
#
loop_
_entity_poly.entity_id
_entity_poly.type
_entity_poly.pdbx_seq_one_letter_code
_entity_poly.pdbx_strand_id
1 'polypeptide(L)'
;MIIIIRCFCLFFILGLAQVAHANVFKCTAADGSVVFQGAPCVSGDQAQIDMLFGEQKERERIPLLEGSWCELGTSKVLDGTVYRDESLSKTWIFAKHQMTQHIQQGQRQDTFNYNIRQQTGNFVIDHPAFGSGQVSWRVRHHTEQELIIAAYGNFTHLTAGECNVAVARN
;
A
#
# COMPACT_ATOMS: atom_id res chain seq x y z
N MET A 1 23.08 36.72 -47.16
CA MET A 1 23.53 35.32 -47.38
C MET A 1 23.94 34.60 -46.10
N ILE A 2 24.61 35.25 -45.14
CA ILE A 2 25.09 34.63 -43.88
C ILE A 2 23.94 34.19 -42.93
N ILE A 3 22.81 34.90 -42.93
CA ILE A 3 21.67 34.59 -42.03
C ILE A 3 20.94 33.31 -42.45
N ILE A 4 20.78 33.07 -43.75
CA ILE A 4 20.12 31.87 -44.30
C ILE A 4 20.94 30.60 -43.98
N ILE A 5 22.26 30.69 -44.06
CA ILE A 5 23.17 29.58 -43.72
C ILE A 5 23.09 29.26 -42.22
N ARG A 6 23.03 30.28 -41.35
CA ARG A 6 22.85 30.09 -39.90
C ARG A 6 21.52 29.43 -39.53
N CYS A 7 20.42 29.79 -40.20
CA CYS A 7 19.13 29.12 -39.99
C CYS A 7 19.12 27.68 -40.49
N PHE A 8 19.80 27.37 -41.60
CA PHE A 8 19.94 26.00 -42.09
C PHE A 8 20.78 25.12 -41.16
N CYS A 9 21.86 25.66 -40.58
CA CYS A 9 22.65 24.95 -39.57
C CYS A 9 21.83 24.64 -38.31
N LEU A 10 20.98 25.57 -37.84
CA LEU A 10 20.14 25.35 -36.66
C LEU A 10 19.05 24.29 -36.90
N PHE A 11 18.44 24.27 -38.09
CA PHE A 11 17.47 23.23 -38.46
C PHE A 11 18.11 21.84 -38.58
N PHE A 12 19.36 21.75 -39.04
CA PHE A 12 20.07 20.47 -39.16
C PHE A 12 20.42 19.86 -37.79
N ILE A 13 20.72 20.70 -36.79
CA ILE A 13 21.02 20.23 -35.42
C ILE A 13 19.76 19.72 -34.71
N LEU A 14 18.60 20.32 -34.98
CA LEU A 14 17.31 19.88 -34.40
C LEU A 14 16.77 18.58 -35.01
N GLY A 15 17.18 18.22 -36.24
CA GLY A 15 16.73 16.99 -36.92
C GLY A 15 17.45 15.71 -36.49
N LEU A 16 18.52 15.80 -35.70
CA LEU A 16 19.35 14.65 -35.28
C LEU A 16 19.09 14.19 -33.84
N ALA A 17 18.08 14.73 -33.16
CA ALA A 17 17.63 14.20 -31.88
C ALA A 17 16.90 12.86 -32.08
N GLN A 18 17.66 11.79 -32.34
CA GLN A 18 17.15 10.44 -32.21
C GLN A 18 16.75 10.25 -30.75
N VAL A 19 15.46 9.98 -30.53
CA VAL A 19 14.94 9.59 -29.22
C VAL A 19 15.66 8.30 -28.84
N ALA A 20 16.57 8.38 -27.89
CA ALA A 20 17.24 7.20 -27.36
C ALA A 20 16.19 6.35 -26.64
N HIS A 21 15.70 5.31 -27.30
CA HIS A 21 14.88 4.29 -26.67
C HIS A 21 15.77 3.53 -25.68
N ALA A 22 15.70 3.91 -24.40
CA ALA A 22 16.40 3.19 -23.33
C ALA A 22 15.67 1.86 -23.09
N ASN A 23 16.21 0.77 -23.64
CA ASN A 23 15.74 -0.57 -23.30
C ASN A 23 16.22 -0.91 -21.89
N VAL A 24 15.29 -1.18 -20.97
CA VAL A 24 15.62 -1.66 -19.62
C VAL A 24 15.25 -3.14 -19.53
N PHE A 25 16.21 -3.94 -19.08
CA PHE A 25 16.06 -5.38 -18.89
C PHE A 25 16.01 -5.68 -17.41
N LYS A 26 15.04 -6.50 -17.00
CA LYS A 26 15.00 -7.12 -15.67
C LYS A 26 15.74 -8.45 -15.75
N CYS A 27 16.81 -8.57 -14.97
CA CYS A 27 17.61 -9.77 -14.85
C CYS A 27 17.41 -10.38 -13.48
N THR A 28 17.02 -11.66 -13.46
CA THR A 28 16.86 -12.42 -12.20
C THR A 28 17.98 -13.47 -12.12
N ALA A 29 18.83 -13.37 -11.11
CA ALA A 29 19.90 -14.34 -10.87
C ALA A 29 19.36 -15.60 -10.17
N ALA A 30 20.17 -16.68 -10.18
CA ALA A 30 19.79 -17.98 -9.62
C ALA A 30 19.53 -17.96 -8.10
N ASP A 31 20.07 -16.97 -7.40
CA ASP A 31 19.80 -16.72 -5.97
C ASP A 31 18.51 -15.91 -5.72
N GLY A 32 17.78 -15.57 -6.78
CA GLY A 32 16.55 -14.77 -6.73
C GLY A 32 16.76 -13.26 -6.68
N SER A 33 18.02 -12.78 -6.74
CA SER A 33 18.30 -11.35 -6.81
C SER A 33 17.84 -10.77 -8.15
N VAL A 34 17.32 -9.54 -8.12
CA VAL A 34 16.77 -8.84 -9.30
C VAL A 34 17.55 -7.56 -9.54
N VAL A 35 18.06 -7.41 -10.76
CA VAL A 35 18.79 -6.21 -11.23
C VAL A 35 18.11 -5.66 -12.49
N PHE A 36 18.04 -4.34 -12.59
CA PHE A 36 17.57 -3.65 -13.79
C PHE A 36 18.77 -3.00 -14.48
N GLN A 37 18.94 -3.26 -15.77
CA GLN A 37 20.10 -2.78 -16.52
C GLN A 37 19.72 -2.38 -17.95
N GLY A 38 20.50 -1.47 -18.55
CA GLY A 38 20.28 -0.97 -19.91
C GLY A 38 20.73 -1.90 -21.04
N ALA A 39 21.17 -3.12 -20.70
CA ALA A 39 21.66 -4.12 -21.65
C ALA A 39 21.05 -5.50 -21.34
N PRO A 40 20.93 -6.40 -22.33
CA PRO A 40 20.42 -7.77 -22.14
C PRO A 40 21.12 -8.50 -20.99
N CYS A 41 20.41 -9.43 -20.34
CA CYS A 41 20.95 -10.17 -19.21
C CYS A 41 22.09 -11.07 -19.66
N VAL A 42 23.24 -10.99 -18.98
CA VAL A 42 24.41 -11.83 -19.30
C VAL A 42 24.14 -13.30 -18.95
N SER A 43 23.32 -13.54 -17.91
CA SER A 43 22.85 -14.85 -17.48
C SER A 43 21.55 -14.70 -16.66
N GLY A 44 20.78 -15.79 -16.53
CA GLY A 44 19.49 -15.79 -15.81
C GLY A 44 18.28 -15.48 -16.71
N ASP A 45 17.10 -15.41 -16.11
CA ASP A 45 15.85 -15.14 -16.83
C ASP A 45 15.77 -13.66 -17.21
N GLN A 46 15.49 -13.40 -18.50
CA GLN A 46 15.39 -12.06 -19.07
C GLN A 46 13.93 -11.68 -19.34
N ALA A 47 13.54 -10.48 -18.87
CA ALA A 47 12.35 -9.78 -19.35
C ALA A 47 12.74 -8.37 -19.82
N GLN A 48 12.50 -8.06 -21.10
CA GLN A 48 12.61 -6.70 -21.61
C GLN A 48 11.40 -5.89 -21.13
N ILE A 49 11.66 -4.77 -20.46
CA ILE A 49 10.62 -3.87 -19.97
C ILE A 49 10.52 -2.73 -20.97
N ASP A 50 9.38 -2.66 -21.64
CA ASP A 50 9.00 -1.45 -22.36
C ASP A 50 8.59 -0.40 -21.32
N MET A 51 9.44 0.60 -21.09
CA MET A 51 9.13 1.73 -20.20
C MET A 51 8.20 2.71 -20.93
N LEU A 52 7.05 2.22 -21.36
CA LEU A 52 5.89 3.09 -21.53
C LEU A 52 5.48 3.48 -20.12
N PHE A 53 5.80 4.71 -19.72
CA PHE A 53 5.18 5.35 -18.56
C PHE A 53 3.69 5.51 -18.87
N GLY A 54 2.94 4.41 -18.84
CA GLY A 54 1.50 4.41 -18.87
C GLY A 54 1.05 5.28 -17.71
N GLU A 55 0.16 6.22 -18.00
CA GLU A 55 -0.51 7.05 -17.02
C GLU A 55 -0.97 6.14 -15.87
N GLN A 56 -0.25 6.17 -14.74
CA GLN A 56 -0.73 5.47 -13.56
C GLN A 56 -2.00 6.19 -13.17
N LYS A 57 -3.15 5.54 -13.39
CA LYS A 57 -4.46 5.99 -12.92
C LYS A 57 -4.25 6.58 -11.53
N GLU A 58 -4.42 7.89 -11.39
CA GLU A 58 -4.10 8.61 -10.15
C GLU A 58 -4.81 7.86 -9.03
N ARG A 59 -4.03 7.14 -8.21
CA ARG A 59 -4.58 6.27 -7.20
C ARG A 59 -5.26 7.20 -6.21
N GLU A 60 -6.58 7.06 -6.10
CA GLU A 60 -7.41 7.84 -5.18
C GLU A 60 -6.66 7.99 -3.86
N ARG A 61 -6.39 9.24 -3.47
CA ARG A 61 -5.60 9.52 -2.27
C ARG A 61 -6.44 9.13 -1.07
N ILE A 62 -6.24 7.90 -0.60
CA ILE A 62 -6.84 7.41 0.64
C ILE A 62 -6.40 8.38 1.75
N PRO A 63 -7.34 9.09 2.39
CA PRO A 63 -7.00 10.02 3.46
C PRO A 63 -6.42 9.27 4.66
N LEU A 64 -5.77 10.02 5.54
CA LEU A 64 -5.31 9.47 6.81
C LEU A 64 -6.49 8.86 7.56
N LEU A 65 -6.25 7.71 8.18
CA LEU A 65 -7.22 7.05 9.04
C LEU A 65 -7.33 7.88 10.32
N GLU A 66 -8.55 8.31 10.63
CA GLU A 66 -8.87 9.00 11.87
C GLU A 66 -10.16 8.43 12.45
N GLY A 67 -10.27 8.48 13.79
CA GLY A 67 -11.47 8.05 14.51
C GLY A 67 -11.50 6.57 14.86
N SER A 68 -12.66 6.13 15.34
CA SER A 68 -12.90 4.79 15.86
C SER A 68 -13.48 3.87 14.79
N TRP A 69 -13.06 2.61 14.81
CA TRP A 69 -13.44 1.57 13.86
C TRP A 69 -13.66 0.24 14.59
N CYS A 70 -14.81 -0.38 14.40
CA CYS A 70 -15.15 -1.68 14.96
C CYS A 70 -14.75 -2.79 13.99
N GLU A 71 -13.95 -3.76 14.46
CA GLU A 71 -13.62 -4.96 13.70
C GLU A 71 -14.85 -5.87 13.55
N LEU A 72 -15.26 -6.08 12.29
CA LEU A 72 -16.33 -7.00 11.94
C LEU A 72 -15.84 -8.45 11.82
N GLY A 73 -14.57 -8.62 11.44
CA GLY A 73 -13.93 -9.93 11.29
C GLY A 73 -12.80 -9.91 10.28
N THR A 74 -12.40 -11.10 9.84
CA THR A 74 -11.31 -11.26 8.86
C THR A 74 -11.70 -12.16 7.69
N SER A 75 -11.14 -11.91 6.51
CA SER A 75 -11.28 -12.77 5.33
C SER A 75 -9.91 -13.17 4.78
N LYS A 76 -9.85 -14.30 4.06
CA LYS A 76 -8.63 -14.81 3.41
C LYS A 76 -8.30 -14.10 2.09
N VAL A 77 -9.33 -13.68 1.38
CA VAL A 77 -9.24 -12.93 0.13
C VAL A 77 -10.04 -11.64 0.25
N LEU A 78 -9.64 -10.63 -0.51
CA LEU A 78 -10.38 -9.37 -0.61
C LEU A 78 -11.81 -9.66 -1.09
N ASP A 79 -12.80 -9.06 -0.46
CA ASP A 79 -14.24 -9.26 -0.72
C ASP A 79 -14.75 -10.70 -0.53
N GLY A 80 -13.97 -11.55 0.14
CA GLY A 80 -14.37 -12.91 0.50
C GLY A 80 -15.24 -12.99 1.75
N THR A 81 -15.62 -14.20 2.12
CA THR A 81 -16.37 -14.46 3.36
C THR A 81 -15.63 -13.92 4.59
N VAL A 82 -16.33 -13.09 5.38
CA VAL A 82 -15.82 -12.52 6.61
C VAL A 82 -16.15 -13.46 7.77
N TYR A 83 -15.12 -13.89 8.49
CA TYR A 83 -15.23 -14.70 9.69
C TYR A 83 -15.09 -13.81 10.92
N ARG A 84 -16.12 -13.83 11.76
CA ARG A 84 -16.17 -13.08 13.01
C ARG A 84 -15.83 -13.98 14.19
N ASP A 85 -15.04 -13.46 15.11
CA ASP A 85 -14.89 -14.04 16.44
C ASP A 85 -15.98 -13.44 17.34
N GLU A 86 -16.93 -14.27 17.79
CA GLU A 86 -18.04 -13.82 18.64
C GLU A 86 -17.65 -13.71 20.12
N SER A 87 -16.49 -14.27 20.50
CA SER A 87 -16.04 -14.29 21.89
C SER A 87 -15.36 -12.99 22.31
N LEU A 88 -14.98 -12.15 21.34
CA LEU A 88 -14.27 -10.92 21.55
C LEU A 88 -14.78 -9.82 20.63
N SER A 89 -14.60 -8.57 21.04
CA SER A 89 -14.80 -7.42 20.18
C SER A 89 -13.57 -6.52 20.21
N LYS A 90 -13.24 -5.93 19.07
CA LYS A 90 -12.04 -5.10 18.92
C LYS A 90 -12.39 -3.76 18.31
N THR A 91 -12.21 -2.70 19.08
CA THR A 91 -12.30 -1.32 18.59
C THR A 91 -10.88 -0.82 18.30
N TRP A 92 -10.68 -0.30 17.10
CA TRP A 92 -9.44 0.27 16.61
C TRP A 92 -9.62 1.79 16.51
N ILE A 93 -8.80 2.56 17.19
CA ILE A 93 -8.87 4.02 17.21
C ILE A 93 -7.61 4.55 16.53
N PHE A 94 -7.78 5.21 15.40
CA PHE A 94 -6.69 5.81 14.65
C PHE A 94 -6.57 7.30 14.94
N ALA A 95 -5.34 7.72 15.22
CA ALA A 95 -4.91 9.10 15.25
C ALA A 95 -3.69 9.28 14.35
N LYS A 96 -3.27 10.53 14.15
CA LYS A 96 -2.18 10.88 13.23
C LYS A 96 -0.88 10.06 13.42
N HIS A 97 -0.49 9.81 14.67
CA HIS A 97 0.77 9.10 15.00
C HIS A 97 0.59 7.90 15.93
N GLN A 98 -0.64 7.54 16.25
CA GLN A 98 -0.94 6.45 17.18
C GLN A 98 -2.17 5.69 16.70
N MET A 99 -2.15 4.38 16.91
CA MET A 99 -3.33 3.53 16.87
C MET A 99 -3.50 2.86 18.22
N THR A 100 -4.70 2.92 18.77
CA THR A 100 -5.07 2.23 20.00
C THR A 100 -6.06 1.13 19.66
N GLN A 101 -5.85 -0.05 20.21
CA GLN A 101 -6.77 -1.17 20.09
C GLN A 101 -7.33 -1.53 21.45
N HIS A 102 -8.66 -1.46 21.60
CA HIS A 102 -9.38 -1.99 22.74
C HIS A 102 -9.92 -3.36 22.38
N ILE A 103 -9.56 -4.37 23.16
CA ILE A 103 -10.05 -5.74 23.00
C ILE A 103 -10.90 -6.07 24.22
N GLN A 104 -12.19 -6.32 24.00
CA GLN A 104 -13.12 -6.74 25.04
C GLN A 104 -13.39 -8.24 24.91
N GLN A 105 -13.24 -8.97 26.01
CA GLN A 105 -13.60 -10.38 26.13
C GLN A 105 -14.38 -10.59 27.43
N GLY A 106 -15.70 -10.76 27.32
CA GLY A 106 -16.59 -10.82 28.48
C GLY A 106 -16.52 -9.52 29.30
N GLN A 107 -16.06 -9.59 30.54
CA GLN A 107 -15.88 -8.42 31.43
C GLN A 107 -14.46 -7.81 31.37
N ARG A 108 -13.52 -8.47 30.69
CA ARG A 108 -12.14 -8.01 30.59
C ARG A 108 -11.96 -7.09 29.39
N GLN A 109 -11.31 -5.96 29.62
CA GLN A 109 -10.85 -5.06 28.57
C GLN A 109 -9.33 -4.97 28.60
N ASP A 110 -8.69 -5.28 27.48
CA ASP A 110 -7.26 -5.01 27.26
C ASP A 110 -7.11 -3.83 26.29
N THR A 111 -6.06 -3.03 26.50
CA THR A 111 -5.75 -1.86 25.64
C THR A 111 -4.31 -1.94 25.17
N PHE A 112 -4.12 -1.84 23.86
CA PHE A 112 -2.82 -1.85 23.20
C PHE A 112 -2.62 -0.53 22.46
N ASN A 113 -1.46 0.09 22.67
CA ASN A 113 -1.11 1.35 22.01
C ASN A 113 0.08 1.11 21.06
N TYR A 114 -0.08 1.55 19.83
CA TYR A 114 0.89 1.37 18.76
C TYR A 114 1.29 2.74 18.22
N ASN A 115 2.58 3.03 18.19
CA ASN A 115 3.07 4.18 17.44
C ASN A 115 2.95 3.86 15.96
N ILE A 116 2.31 4.75 15.19
CA ILE A 116 2.15 4.56 13.75
C ILE A 116 2.68 5.74 12.94
N ARG A 117 3.11 5.47 11.72
CA ARG A 117 3.37 6.47 10.68
C ARG A 117 2.47 6.18 9.50
N GLN A 118 1.49 7.04 9.28
CA GLN A 118 0.56 6.90 8.18
C GLN A 118 1.12 7.50 6.89
N GLN A 119 0.86 6.85 5.76
CA GLN A 119 1.08 7.40 4.42
C GLN A 119 -0.15 7.08 3.56
N THR A 120 -0.29 7.68 2.39
CA THR A 120 -1.45 7.42 1.53
C THR A 120 -1.55 5.93 1.18
N GLY A 121 -2.64 5.30 1.64
CA GLY A 121 -2.94 3.87 1.39
C GLY A 121 -2.17 2.86 2.25
N ASN A 122 -1.39 3.30 3.24
CA ASN A 122 -0.72 2.39 4.17
C ASN A 122 -0.47 3.05 5.54
N PHE A 123 -0.07 2.25 6.52
CA PHE A 123 0.57 2.77 7.72
C PHE A 123 1.59 1.77 8.25
N VAL A 124 2.61 2.29 8.90
CA VAL A 124 3.67 1.52 9.53
C VAL A 124 3.45 1.52 11.02
N ILE A 125 3.40 0.34 11.64
CA ILE A 125 3.38 0.18 13.09
C ILE A 125 4.80 -0.07 13.57
N ASP A 126 5.17 0.64 14.63
CA ASP A 126 6.43 0.48 15.35
C ASP A 126 6.12 -0.16 16.71
N HIS A 127 6.32 -1.48 16.83
CA HIS A 127 6.01 -2.19 18.07
C HIS A 127 6.94 -3.38 18.34
N PRO A 128 7.52 -3.51 19.56
CA PRO A 128 8.48 -4.56 19.89
C PRO A 128 7.97 -6.00 19.72
N ALA A 129 6.66 -6.22 19.88
CA ALA A 129 6.04 -7.53 19.66
C ALA A 129 6.19 -8.04 18.21
N PHE A 130 6.55 -7.17 17.27
CA PHE A 130 6.88 -7.53 15.88
C PHE A 130 8.40 -7.66 15.66
N GLY A 131 9.15 -8.00 16.71
CA GLY A 131 10.56 -8.37 16.64
C GLY A 131 11.49 -7.20 16.33
N SER A 132 11.35 -6.08 17.05
CA SER A 132 11.99 -4.78 16.73
C SER A 132 11.69 -4.26 15.30
N GLY A 133 10.74 -4.88 14.62
CA GLY A 133 10.41 -4.65 13.23
C GLY A 133 9.27 -3.65 13.07
N GLN A 134 9.45 -2.77 12.11
CA GLN A 134 8.38 -1.97 11.54
C GLN A 134 7.53 -2.88 10.66
N VAL A 135 6.22 -2.96 10.90
CA VAL A 135 5.30 -3.68 10.02
C VAL A 135 4.43 -2.70 9.25
N SER A 136 4.40 -2.82 7.92
CA SER A 136 3.55 -2.00 7.07
C SER A 136 2.25 -2.73 6.75
N TRP A 137 1.11 -2.12 7.10
CA TRP A 137 -0.21 -2.59 6.72
C TRP A 137 -0.78 -1.71 5.61
N ARG A 138 -1.54 -2.32 4.70
CA ARG A 138 -2.07 -1.63 3.52
C ARG A 138 -3.57 -1.41 3.67
N VAL A 139 -4.02 -0.20 3.41
CA VAL A 139 -5.45 0.11 3.29
C VAL A 139 -5.89 -0.30 1.89
N ARG A 140 -6.86 -1.21 1.82
CA ARG A 140 -7.40 -1.75 0.57
C ARG A 140 -8.70 -1.09 0.16
N HIS A 141 -9.45 -0.62 1.13
CA HIS A 141 -10.71 0.10 0.95
C HIS A 141 -10.89 1.07 2.13
N HIS A 142 -11.37 2.28 1.86
CA HIS A 142 -11.66 3.29 2.86
C HIS A 142 -12.78 4.21 2.36
N THR A 143 -13.89 4.21 3.07
CA THR A 143 -15.00 5.17 2.95
C THR A 143 -15.31 5.74 4.34
N GLU A 144 -16.33 6.57 4.48
CA GLU A 144 -16.74 7.08 5.79
C GLU A 144 -17.28 5.96 6.73
N GLN A 145 -17.66 4.79 6.20
CA GLN A 145 -18.33 3.73 6.97
C GLN A 145 -17.57 2.40 6.93
N GLU A 146 -16.70 2.19 5.94
CA GLU A 146 -16.03 0.92 5.70
C GLU A 146 -14.52 1.11 5.57
N LEU A 147 -13.78 0.22 6.22
CA LEU A 147 -12.32 0.18 6.17
C LEU A 147 -11.86 -1.28 6.04
N ILE A 148 -11.04 -1.55 5.03
CA ILE A 148 -10.43 -2.87 4.85
C ILE A 148 -8.91 -2.73 4.89
N ILE A 149 -8.28 -3.41 5.83
CA ILE A 149 -6.83 -3.41 6.02
C ILE A 149 -6.28 -4.79 5.70
N ALA A 150 -5.26 -4.87 4.84
CA ALA A 150 -4.49 -6.09 4.63
C ALA A 150 -3.35 -6.18 5.65
N ALA A 151 -3.42 -7.19 6.53
CA ALA A 151 -2.45 -7.44 7.60
C ALA A 151 -2.29 -8.96 7.83
N TYR A 152 -1.06 -9.42 8.12
CA TYR A 152 -0.76 -10.82 8.45
C TYR A 152 -1.27 -11.86 7.44
N GLY A 153 -1.31 -11.51 6.15
CA GLY A 153 -1.79 -12.39 5.09
C GLY A 153 -3.32 -12.55 5.03
N ASN A 154 -4.08 -11.78 5.81
CA ASN A 154 -5.54 -11.72 5.76
C ASN A 154 -6.02 -10.27 5.53
N PHE A 155 -7.33 -10.10 5.42
CA PHE A 155 -7.99 -8.80 5.34
C PHE A 155 -8.86 -8.61 6.58
N THR A 156 -8.59 -7.56 7.35
CA THR A 156 -9.42 -7.13 8.48
C THR A 156 -10.47 -6.16 7.96
N HIS A 157 -11.74 -6.46 8.23
CA HIS A 157 -12.88 -5.64 7.85
C HIS A 157 -13.35 -4.86 9.06
N LEU A 158 -13.46 -3.54 8.91
CA LEU A 158 -13.90 -2.65 9.96
C LEU A 158 -15.03 -1.74 9.48
N THR A 159 -15.90 -1.38 10.40
CA THR A 159 -16.92 -0.35 10.19
C THR A 159 -16.68 0.84 11.12
N ALA A 160 -17.08 2.03 10.70
CA ALA A 160 -16.89 3.24 11.51
C ALA A 160 -17.64 3.15 12.85
N GLY A 161 -17.03 3.67 13.91
CA GLY A 161 -17.53 3.68 15.27
C GLY A 161 -16.89 2.64 16.18
N GLU A 162 -17.34 2.59 17.43
CA GLU A 162 -16.87 1.61 18.42
C GLU A 162 -17.67 0.31 18.32
N CYS A 163 -17.07 -0.81 18.73
CA CYS A 163 -17.80 -2.06 18.89
C CYS A 163 -18.73 -1.97 20.10
N ASN A 164 -19.92 -1.41 19.91
CA ASN A 164 -20.96 -1.42 20.93
C ASN A 164 -21.37 -2.86 21.24
N VAL A 165 -20.99 -3.36 22.42
CA VAL A 165 -21.46 -4.63 23.02
C VAL A 165 -22.91 -4.44 23.52
N ALA A 166 -23.83 -4.12 22.61
CA ALA A 166 -25.27 -4.07 22.85
C ALA A 166 -26.03 -4.05 21.53
N VAL A 167 -25.86 -5.09 20.71
CA VAL A 167 -26.83 -5.43 19.66
C VAL A 167 -27.10 -6.93 19.73
N ALA A 168 -27.66 -7.36 20.87
CA ALA A 168 -28.63 -8.44 20.83
C ALA A 168 -29.85 -7.85 20.11
N ARG A 169 -30.00 -8.15 18.81
CA ARG A 169 -31.29 -8.01 18.14
C ARG A 169 -32.16 -9.16 18.64
N ASN A 170 -33.37 -8.79 19.08
CA ASN A 170 -34.45 -9.67 19.54
C ASN A 170 -34.63 -10.94 18.70
#